data_AF-A0A933LZF9-F1
#
_entry.id   AF-A0A933LZF9-F1
#
_cell.length_a   1.000
_cell.length_b   1.000
_cell.length_c   1.000
_cell.angle_alpha   90.00
_cell.angle_beta   90.00
_cell.angle_gamma   90.00
#
_symmetry.space_group_name_H-M   'P 1'
#
loop_
_entity.id
_entity.type
_entity.pdbx_description
1 polymer ?
#
loop_
_entity_poly.entity_id
_entity_poly.type
_entity_poly.pdbx_seq_one_letter_code
_entity_poly.pdbx_strand_id
1 'polypeptide(L)'
;MRELVTKVFDLVERRYGGDFKKAFDSYDKSGDGAADEGEIKELLKAAGIGNWATRGAWASGIVEKMDKVGGNNNGKVEWEEFVRAIERAG
;
A
#
# COMPACT_ATOMS: atom_id res chain seq x y z
N MET A 1 3.07 -4.24 -11.89
CA MET A 1 2.45 -3.13 -11.14
C MET A 1 0.94 -3.06 -11.31
N ARG A 2 0.40 -3.06 -12.54
CA ARG A 2 -1.05 -2.98 -12.78
C ARG A 2 -1.90 -3.95 -11.95
N GLU A 3 -1.55 -5.23 -11.92
CA GLU A 3 -2.32 -6.22 -11.16
C GLU A 3 -2.42 -5.92 -9.65
N LEU A 4 -1.33 -5.42 -9.04
CA LEU A 4 -1.34 -5.07 -7.62
C LEU A 4 -2.23 -3.87 -7.36
N VAL A 5 -2.10 -2.85 -8.18
CA VAL A 5 -2.89 -1.63 -8.07
C VAL A 5 -4.36 -1.97 -8.22
N THR A 6 -4.73 -2.77 -9.23
CA THR A 6 -6.10 -3.27 -9.38
C THR A 6 -6.60 -4.01 -8.16
N LYS A 7 -5.82 -4.94 -7.57
CA LYS A 7 -6.26 -5.70 -6.40
C LYS A 7 -6.37 -4.84 -5.13
N VAL A 8 -5.49 -3.85 -4.96
CA VAL A 8 -5.57 -2.88 -3.86
C VAL A 8 -6.80 -2.01 -4.04
N PHE A 9 -7.06 -1.50 -5.25
CA PHE A 9 -8.26 -0.75 -5.59
C PHE A 9 -9.53 -1.55 -5.29
N ASP A 10 -9.60 -2.80 -5.76
CA ASP A 10 -10.72 -3.71 -5.48
C ASP A 10 -10.94 -3.92 -3.97
N LEU A 11 -9.87 -4.07 -3.20
CA LEU A 11 -9.97 -4.19 -1.74
C LEU A 11 -10.54 -2.90 -1.12
N VAL A 12 -10.01 -1.75 -1.52
CA VAL A 12 -10.44 -0.43 -1.04
C VAL A 12 -11.92 -0.20 -1.37
N GLU A 13 -12.33 -0.55 -2.58
CA GLU A 13 -13.73 -0.46 -3.00
C GLU A 13 -14.63 -1.38 -2.17
N ARG A 14 -14.28 -2.66 -2.05
CA ARG A 14 -15.10 -3.66 -1.34
C ARG A 14 -15.19 -3.44 0.17
N ARG A 15 -14.11 -2.94 0.81
CA ARG A 15 -14.01 -2.88 2.28
C ARG A 15 -14.16 -1.47 2.84
N TYR A 16 -13.86 -0.45 2.02
CA TYR A 16 -13.85 0.95 2.44
C TYR A 16 -14.69 1.85 1.51
N GLY A 17 -15.38 1.29 0.51
CA GLY A 17 -16.27 2.05 -0.37
C GLY A 17 -15.53 2.99 -1.33
N GLY A 18 -14.27 2.69 -1.66
CA GLY A 18 -13.43 3.53 -2.51
C GLY A 18 -12.68 4.62 -1.75
N ASP A 19 -12.84 4.69 -0.42
CA ASP A 19 -12.12 5.64 0.42
C ASP A 19 -10.70 5.14 0.72
N PHE A 20 -9.76 5.60 -0.11
CA PHE A 20 -8.34 5.30 0.02
C PHE A 20 -7.74 5.82 1.32
N LYS A 21 -8.21 6.96 1.85
CA LYS A 21 -7.68 7.53 3.09
C LYS A 21 -8.09 6.66 4.27
N LYS A 22 -9.36 6.25 4.32
CA LYS A 22 -9.88 5.35 5.34
C LYS A 22 -9.23 3.97 5.28
N ALA A 23 -8.95 3.47 4.09
CA ALA A 23 -8.19 2.24 3.94
C ALA A 23 -6.77 2.41 4.50
N PHE A 24 -6.05 3.46 4.09
CA PHE A 24 -4.71 3.76 4.58
C PHE A 24 -4.68 3.88 6.12
N ASP A 25 -5.58 4.66 6.72
CA ASP A 25 -5.69 4.84 8.17
C ASP A 25 -6.07 3.56 8.92
N SER A 26 -6.72 2.61 8.24
CA SER A 26 -7.00 1.30 8.80
C SER A 26 -5.77 0.39 8.86
N TYR A 27 -4.73 0.67 8.08
CA TYR A 27 -3.51 -0.14 8.01
C TYR A 27 -2.32 0.52 8.66
N ASP A 28 -2.26 1.85 8.72
CA ASP A 28 -1.39 2.62 9.63
C ASP A 28 -1.85 2.40 11.07
N LYS A 29 -1.41 1.29 11.65
CA LYS A 29 -1.72 0.93 13.04
C LYS A 29 -0.87 1.74 14.01
N SER A 30 0.31 2.15 13.57
CA SER A 30 1.21 2.97 14.35
C SER A 30 0.65 4.39 14.57
N GLY A 31 -0.19 4.86 13.64
CA GLY A 31 -0.78 6.20 13.63
C GLY A 31 0.24 7.30 13.37
N ASP A 32 1.37 6.96 12.75
CA ASP A 32 2.46 7.91 12.46
C ASP A 32 2.27 8.63 11.11
N GLY A 33 1.18 8.31 10.39
CA GLY A 33 0.85 8.87 9.08
C GLY A 33 1.54 8.18 7.91
N ALA A 34 2.27 7.10 8.16
CA ALA A 34 3.03 6.35 7.16
C ALA A 34 2.85 4.84 7.33
N ALA A 35 2.65 4.13 6.22
CA ALA A 35 2.57 2.68 6.22
C ALA A 35 3.95 2.06 6.03
N ASP A 36 4.39 1.23 6.98
CA ASP A 36 5.64 0.47 6.86
C ASP A 36 5.46 -0.87 6.11
N GLU A 37 6.56 -1.57 5.81
CA GLU A 37 6.52 -2.85 5.10
C GLU A 37 5.63 -3.91 5.79
N GLY A 38 5.63 -3.95 7.12
CA GLY A 38 4.81 -4.84 7.91
C GLY A 38 3.31 -4.54 7.77
N GLU A 39 2.94 -3.25 7.79
CA GLU A 39 1.57 -2.78 7.61
C GLU A 39 1.08 -3.03 6.19
N ILE A 40 1.91 -2.75 5.18
CA ILE A 40 1.62 -3.09 3.78
C ILE A 40 1.48 -4.61 3.61
N LYS A 41 2.31 -5.42 4.27
CA LYS A 41 2.19 -6.89 4.22
C LYS A 41 0.87 -7.38 4.79
N GLU A 42 0.36 -6.75 5.85
CA GLU A 42 -0.97 -7.04 6.41
C GLU A 42 -2.10 -6.63 5.44
N LEU A 43 -1.97 -5.47 4.78
CA LEU A 43 -2.88 -5.04 3.72
C LEU A 43 -2.91 -6.06 2.56
N LEU A 44 -1.74 -6.50 2.08
CA LEU A 44 -1.65 -7.50 1.02
C LEU A 44 -2.29 -8.82 1.44
N LYS A 45 -2.12 -9.23 2.71
CA LYS A 45 -2.77 -10.42 3.24
C LYS A 45 -4.29 -10.27 3.26
N ALA A 46 -4.81 -9.11 3.65
CA ALA A 46 -6.24 -8.82 3.63
C ALA A 46 -6.82 -8.74 2.20
N ALA A 47 -6.02 -8.26 1.24
CA ALA A 47 -6.36 -8.23 -0.19
C ALA A 47 -6.30 -9.60 -0.86
N GLY A 48 -5.81 -10.64 -0.17
CA GLY A 48 -5.54 -11.95 -0.79
C GLY A 48 -4.41 -11.92 -1.81
N ILE A 49 -3.51 -10.93 -1.72
CA ILE A 49 -2.37 -10.77 -2.62
C ILE A 49 -1.18 -11.59 -2.10
N GLY A 50 -0.64 -12.42 -2.99
CA GLY A 50 0.51 -13.27 -2.72
C GLY A 50 0.22 -14.38 -1.72
N ASN A 51 1.16 -15.32 -1.63
CA ASN A 51 1.15 -16.38 -0.62
C ASN A 51 2.15 -16.05 0.50
N TRP A 52 2.27 -16.93 1.51
CA TRP A 52 3.18 -16.71 2.64
C TRP A 52 4.65 -16.51 2.23
N ALA A 53 5.08 -17.09 1.10
CA ALA A 53 6.44 -17.00 0.60
C ALA A 53 6.69 -15.75 -0.26
N THR A 54 5.72 -15.32 -1.06
CA THR A 54 5.90 -14.18 -1.96
C THR A 54 5.57 -12.85 -1.30
N ARG A 55 4.65 -12.82 -0.32
CA ARG A 55 4.05 -11.57 0.19
C ARG A 55 5.07 -10.58 0.76
N GLY A 56 6.16 -11.06 1.37
CA GLY A 56 7.25 -10.17 1.82
C GLY A 56 7.90 -9.42 0.65
N ALA A 57 8.27 -10.14 -0.41
CA ALA A 57 8.86 -9.52 -1.60
C ALA A 57 7.91 -8.54 -2.29
N TRP A 58 6.60 -8.83 -2.31
CA TRP A 58 5.60 -7.89 -2.83
C TRP A 58 5.48 -6.65 -1.94
N ALA A 59 5.45 -6.79 -0.62
CA ALA A 59 5.37 -5.66 0.31
C ALA A 59 6.60 -4.74 0.17
N SER A 60 7.80 -5.32 0.26
CA SER A 60 9.06 -4.59 0.09
C SER A 60 9.13 -3.89 -1.27
N GLY A 61 8.75 -4.56 -2.36
CA GLY A 61 8.72 -3.95 -3.69
C GLY A 61 7.64 -2.88 -3.89
N ILE A 62 6.56 -2.89 -3.09
CA ILE A 62 5.56 -1.81 -3.09
C ILE A 62 6.12 -0.60 -2.34
N VAL A 63 6.63 -0.81 -1.13
CA VAL A 63 7.24 0.24 -0.31
C VAL A 63 8.36 0.92 -1.10
N GLU A 64 9.31 0.15 -1.63
CA GLU A 64 10.43 0.69 -2.40
C GLU A 64 9.96 1.55 -3.60
N LYS A 65 8.90 1.14 -4.30
CA LYS A 65 8.41 1.92 -5.44
C LYS A 65 7.63 3.16 -5.03
N MET A 66 6.82 3.08 -3.98
CA MET A 66 6.06 4.22 -3.50
C MET A 66 6.98 5.27 -2.86
N ASP A 67 7.92 4.82 -2.04
CA ASP A 67 8.96 5.63 -1.40
C ASP A 67 9.83 6.35 -2.46
N LYS A 68 10.22 5.65 -3.54
CA LYS A 68 10.87 6.28 -4.70
C LYS A 68 10.02 7.33 -5.41
N VAL A 69 8.70 7.17 -5.43
CA VAL A 69 7.78 8.14 -6.06
C VAL A 69 7.60 9.37 -5.17
N GLY A 70 7.60 9.18 -3.85
CA GLY A 70 7.52 10.24 -2.86
C GLY A 70 8.82 11.05 -2.72
N GLY A 71 9.95 10.37 -2.85
CA GLY A 71 11.28 10.96 -2.97
C GLY A 71 11.99 11.19 -1.64
N ASN A 72 11.36 10.91 -0.49
CA ASN A 72 12.01 11.05 0.81
C ASN A 72 12.93 9.84 1.13
N ASN A 73 12.70 8.67 0.50
CA ASN A 73 13.49 7.44 0.68
C ASN A 73 13.62 7.01 2.15
N ASN A 74 12.54 7.17 2.92
CA ASN A 74 12.53 6.92 4.36
C ASN A 74 12.19 5.45 4.72
N GLY A 75 11.94 4.59 3.73
CA GLY A 75 11.59 3.19 3.93
C GLY A 75 10.15 2.96 4.38
N LYS A 76 9.30 3.99 4.32
CA LYS A 76 7.87 3.96 4.61
C LYS A 76 7.10 4.55 3.43
N VAL A 77 5.78 4.42 3.48
CA VAL A 77 4.89 5.04 2.50
C VAL A 77 4.00 6.03 3.23
N GLU A 78 4.30 7.31 3.11
CA GLU A 78 3.43 8.38 3.62
C GLU A 78 2.17 8.51 2.74
N TRP A 79 1.11 9.06 3.32
CA TRP A 79 -0.15 9.27 2.59
C TRP A 79 0.03 10.02 1.26
N GLU A 80 0.87 11.06 1.24
CA GLU A 80 1.12 11.83 0.02
C GLU A 80 1.83 11.00 -1.07
N GLU A 81 2.72 10.11 -0.66
CA GLU A 81 3.48 9.24 -1.57
C GLU A 81 2.57 8.16 -2.15
N PHE A 82 1.67 7.62 -1.32
CA PHE A 82 0.64 6.69 -1.74
C PHE A 82 -0.27 7.29 -2.82
N VAL A 83 -0.78 8.51 -2.60
CA VAL A 83 -1.62 9.22 -3.58
C VAL A 83 -0.86 9.44 -4.89
N ARG A 84 0.37 9.96 -4.83
CA ARG A 84 1.20 10.18 -6.02
C ARG A 84 1.49 8.89 -6.77
N ALA A 85 1.73 7.78 -6.06
CA ALA A 85 1.97 6.48 -6.66
C ALA A 85 0.73 5.94 -7.38
N ILE A 86 -0.46 6.16 -6.82
CA ILE A 86 -1.73 5.82 -7.44
C ILE A 86 -1.98 6.65 -8.70
N GLU A 87 -1.83 7.97 -8.61
CA GLU A 87 -2.03 8.88 -9.75
C GLU A 87 -1.11 8.55 -10.94
N ARG A 88 0.12 8.10 -10.65
CA ARG A 88 1.08 7.67 -11.67
C ARG A 88 0.85 6.24 -12.20
N ALA A 89 0.07 5.43 -11.49
CA ALA A 89 -0.18 4.04 -11.86
C ALA A 89 -1.49 3.83 -12.63
N GLY A 90 -2.43 4.79 -12.54
CA GLY A 90 -3.61 4.89 -13.41
C GLY A 90 -3.22 5.22 -14.85
#